data_AF-A0A6A4QUR3-F1
#
_entry.id   AF-A0A6A4QUR3-F1
#
_cell.length_a   1.000
_cell.length_b   1.000
_cell.length_c   1.000
_cell.angle_alpha   90.00
_cell.angle_beta   90.00
_cell.angle_gamma   90.00
#
_symmetry.space_group_name_H-M   'P 1'
#
loop_
_entity.id
_entity.type
_entity.pdbx_description
1 polymer ?
#
loop_
_entity_poly.entity_id
_entity_poly.type
_entity_poly.pdbx_seq_one_letter_code
_entity_poly.pdbx_strand_id
1 'polypeptide(L)'
;MSQGIGARVPLPILKYDVFLSFRGEDTRQFFTTKLHAMLQQKGLATFIDNERLMRGDVISQGLLRAIEESLVSVVILSENYASSTWCLDELQKIIELRKEFGRAIFPVFYGVDPSEVRHQRGSFEVAFAKYEEVYKGNREKVRRWRDALADVANTSGWDSREYSHDAELIQTIVEAVWINLRPKIPSTIHMLQGVDTKVEDLDKEARIGLDKLYNTEIKCGCIIL
;
A
#
# COMPACT_ATOMS: atom_id res chain seq x y z
N MET A 1 4.85 -23.86 -39.59
CA MET A 1 4.99 -23.91 -38.12
C MET A 1 5.16 -22.48 -37.63
N SER A 2 4.05 -21.80 -37.36
CA SER A 2 4.01 -20.41 -36.92
C SER A 2 4.01 -20.41 -35.40
N GLN A 3 5.06 -19.89 -34.77
CA GLN A 3 5.12 -19.75 -33.31
C GLN A 3 4.10 -18.70 -32.87
N GLY A 4 3.19 -19.09 -31.98
CA GLY A 4 2.21 -18.21 -31.37
C GLY A 4 2.91 -17.21 -30.45
N ILE A 5 2.73 -15.93 -30.77
CA ILE A 5 3.13 -14.81 -29.93
C ILE A 5 2.23 -14.87 -28.68
N GLY A 6 2.80 -15.29 -27.55
CA GLY A 6 2.07 -15.35 -26.28
C GLY A 6 1.40 -14.00 -26.01
N ALA A 7 0.09 -14.01 -25.81
CA ALA A 7 -0.66 -12.81 -25.49
C ALA A 7 -0.03 -12.14 -24.26
N ARG A 8 0.44 -10.90 -24.41
CA ARG A 8 0.86 -10.08 -23.28
C ARG A 8 -0.37 -9.88 -22.40
N VAL A 9 -0.38 -10.52 -21.23
CA VAL A 9 -1.37 -10.22 -20.19
C VAL A 9 -1.22 -8.72 -19.87
N PRO A 10 -2.28 -7.91 -20.02
CA PRO A 10 -2.22 -6.50 -19.67
C PRO A 10 -1.78 -6.38 -18.21
N LEU A 11 -0.72 -5.61 -17.96
CA LEU A 11 -0.34 -5.32 -16.58
C LEU A 11 -1.51 -4.59 -15.91
N PRO A 12 -1.92 -4.99 -14.70
CA PRO A 12 -3.01 -4.33 -14.00
C PRO A 12 -2.69 -2.83 -13.87
N ILE A 13 -3.68 -1.99 -14.18
CA ILE A 13 -3.56 -0.55 -14.00
C ILE A 13 -3.42 -0.30 -12.51
N LEU A 14 -2.22 0.04 -12.07
CA LEU A 14 -1.93 0.32 -10.68
C LEU A 14 -2.59 1.63 -10.29
N LYS A 15 -3.42 1.60 -9.26
CA LYS A 15 -4.17 2.74 -8.74
C LYS A 15 -3.65 3.20 -7.38
N TYR A 16 -3.09 2.26 -6.61
CA TYR A 16 -2.59 2.52 -5.27
C TYR A 16 -1.14 2.05 -5.16
N ASP A 17 -0.38 2.79 -4.37
CA ASP A 17 0.97 2.41 -3.98
C ASP A 17 0.93 1.32 -2.90
N VAL A 18 0.00 1.44 -1.94
CA VAL A 18 -0.03 0.60 -0.75
C VAL A 18 -1.46 0.11 -0.47
N PHE A 19 -1.60 -1.19 -0.20
CA PHE A 19 -2.79 -1.79 0.38
C PHE A 19 -2.57 -2.07 1.88
N LEU A 20 -3.45 -1.60 2.75
CA LEU A 20 -3.43 -1.93 4.19
C LEU A 20 -4.48 -3.00 4.51
N SER A 21 -4.02 -4.19 4.90
CA SER A 21 -4.85 -5.27 5.45
C SER A 21 -4.68 -5.34 6.96
N PHE A 22 -5.79 -5.36 7.70
CA PHE A 22 -5.76 -5.30 9.17
C PHE A 22 -7.10 -5.71 9.77
N ARG A 23 -7.06 -6.11 11.05
CA ARG A 23 -8.29 -6.28 11.84
C ARG A 23 -8.77 -4.93 12.36
N GLY A 24 -9.95 -4.53 11.91
CA GLY A 24 -10.53 -3.23 12.17
C GLY A 24 -10.95 -3.00 13.62
N GLU A 25 -11.33 -4.05 14.33
CA GLU A 25 -11.65 -4.02 15.76
C GLU A 25 -10.39 -3.81 16.60
N ASP A 26 -9.24 -4.33 16.18
CA ASP A 26 -8.01 -4.30 16.96
C ASP A 26 -7.22 -3.00 16.75
N THR A 27 -7.06 -2.56 15.48
CA THR A 27 -6.01 -1.57 15.14
C THR A 27 -6.52 -0.30 14.46
N ARG A 28 -7.79 -0.22 14.05
CA ARG A 28 -8.31 0.86 13.19
C ARG A 28 -8.10 2.25 13.78
N GLN A 29 -8.55 2.48 15.01
CA GLN A 29 -8.64 3.84 15.58
C GLN A 29 -7.29 4.48 15.89
N PHE A 30 -6.26 3.67 16.14
CA PHE A 30 -4.96 4.15 16.59
C PHE A 30 -3.90 3.88 15.54
N PHE A 31 -3.30 2.69 15.57
CA PHE A 31 -2.15 2.34 14.75
C PHE A 31 -2.41 2.51 13.25
N THR A 32 -3.47 1.90 12.72
CA THR A 32 -3.72 1.88 11.26
C THR A 32 -4.08 3.26 10.72
N THR A 33 -4.89 4.04 11.42
CA THR A 33 -5.24 5.41 10.98
C THR A 33 -4.00 6.31 10.94
N LYS A 34 -3.10 6.19 11.92
CA LYS A 34 -1.84 6.95 11.94
C LYS A 34 -0.89 6.50 10.84
N LEU A 35 -0.74 5.19 10.63
CA LEU A 35 0.07 4.64 9.55
C LEU A 35 -0.42 5.13 8.19
N HIS A 36 -1.74 5.05 7.95
CA HIS A 36 -2.37 5.54 6.73
C HIS A 36 -2.09 7.03 6.51
N ALA A 37 -2.27 7.87 7.54
CA ALA A 37 -1.99 9.30 7.43
C ALA A 37 -0.52 9.60 7.10
N MET A 38 0.42 8.87 7.71
CA MET A 38 1.85 9.05 7.45
C MET A 38 2.27 8.58 6.06
N LEU A 39 1.69 7.49 5.55
CA LEU A 39 1.89 7.05 4.16
C LEU A 39 1.37 8.12 3.17
N GLN A 40 0.18 8.67 3.42
CA GLN A 40 -0.36 9.76 2.60
C GLN A 40 0.51 11.02 2.66
N GLN A 41 1.00 11.40 3.84
CA GLN A 41 1.92 12.53 3.99
C GLN A 41 3.24 12.31 3.23
N LYS A 42 3.68 11.06 3.09
CA LYS A 42 4.84 10.69 2.27
C LYS A 42 4.54 10.72 0.76
N GLY A 43 3.30 11.00 0.35
CA GLY A 43 2.87 11.02 -1.04
C GLY A 43 2.50 9.65 -1.60
N LEU A 44 2.27 8.65 -0.76
CA LEU A 44 1.90 7.30 -1.18
C LEU A 44 0.37 7.13 -1.20
N ALA A 45 -0.19 6.88 -2.39
CA ALA A 45 -1.60 6.59 -2.56
C ALA A 45 -1.93 5.26 -1.87
N THR A 46 -2.61 5.33 -0.72
CA THR A 46 -2.85 4.17 0.13
C THR A 46 -4.33 3.81 0.14
N PHE A 47 -4.65 2.54 -0.09
CA PHE A 47 -5.97 1.97 0.13
C PHE A 47 -6.04 1.33 1.52
N ILE A 48 -7.10 1.65 2.27
CA ILE A 48 -7.37 1.08 3.59
C ILE A 48 -8.55 0.11 3.49
N ASP A 49 -8.36 -1.16 3.86
CA ASP A 49 -9.51 -2.05 3.97
C ASP A 49 -10.43 -1.60 5.13
N ASN A 50 -11.67 -1.26 4.82
CA ASN A 50 -12.62 -0.83 5.83
C ASN A 50 -13.67 -1.91 6.06
N GLU A 51 -13.31 -2.94 6.84
CA GLU A 51 -14.22 -4.02 7.25
C GLU A 51 -15.59 -3.51 7.74
N ARG A 52 -15.69 -2.30 8.34
CA ARG A 52 -16.98 -1.74 8.83
C ARG A 52 -17.97 -1.37 7.72
N LEU A 53 -17.49 -1.08 6.51
CA LEU A 53 -18.35 -0.68 5.37
C LEU A 53 -18.84 -1.89 4.56
N MET A 54 -18.24 -3.06 4.76
CA MET A 54 -18.54 -4.26 4.00
C MET A 54 -19.46 -5.18 4.83
N ARG A 55 -20.76 -4.88 4.86
CA ARG A 55 -21.74 -5.82 5.44
C ARG A 55 -22.01 -6.95 4.42
N GLY A 56 -21.35 -8.10 4.58
CA GLY A 56 -21.64 -9.33 3.82
C GLY A 56 -20.49 -10.35 3.86
N ASP A 57 -20.81 -11.64 3.69
CA ASP A 57 -19.87 -12.77 3.78
C ASP A 57 -18.95 -12.95 2.55
N VAL A 58 -18.98 -12.02 1.59
CA VAL A 58 -18.27 -12.13 0.32
C VAL A 58 -17.38 -10.92 0.13
N ILE A 59 -16.06 -11.15 -0.03
CA ILE A 59 -15.12 -10.12 -0.45
C ILE A 59 -15.70 -9.37 -1.65
N SER A 60 -15.92 -8.06 -1.50
CA SER A 60 -16.46 -7.29 -2.61
C SER A 60 -15.46 -7.32 -3.77
N GLN A 61 -15.96 -7.42 -5.00
CA GLN A 61 -15.10 -7.38 -6.19
C GLN A 61 -14.22 -6.11 -6.22
N GLY A 62 -14.69 -5.01 -5.60
CA GLY A 62 -13.92 -3.79 -5.45
C GLY A 62 -12.71 -3.93 -4.54
N LEU A 63 -12.80 -4.74 -3.47
CA LEU A 63 -11.68 -4.98 -2.58
C LEU A 63 -10.61 -5.87 -3.22
N LEU A 64 -11.01 -7.00 -3.84
CA LEU A 64 -10.06 -7.83 -4.60
C LEU A 64 -9.32 -7.00 -5.64
N ARG A 65 -10.06 -6.13 -6.32
CA ARG A 65 -9.49 -5.20 -7.30
C ARG A 65 -8.53 -4.21 -6.64
N ALA A 66 -8.83 -3.66 -5.47
CA ALA A 66 -7.92 -2.78 -4.76
C ALA A 66 -6.59 -3.48 -4.40
N ILE A 67 -6.64 -4.74 -3.98
CA ILE A 67 -5.44 -5.55 -3.74
C ILE A 67 -4.66 -5.73 -5.06
N GLU A 68 -5.36 -6.07 -6.15
CA GLU A 68 -4.77 -6.23 -7.48
C GLU A 68 -4.22 -4.93 -8.08
N GLU A 69 -4.80 -3.78 -7.77
CA GLU A 69 -4.38 -2.45 -8.22
C GLU A 69 -3.33 -1.79 -7.30
N SER A 70 -2.87 -2.50 -6.25
CA SER A 70 -1.84 -2.02 -5.32
C SER A 70 -0.45 -2.57 -5.61
N LEU A 71 0.57 -1.72 -5.50
CA LEU A 71 1.98 -2.10 -5.74
C LEU A 71 2.57 -2.99 -4.64
N VAL A 72 2.25 -2.69 -3.37
CA VAL A 72 2.68 -3.46 -2.20
C VAL A 72 1.53 -3.60 -1.20
N SER A 73 1.67 -4.55 -0.27
CA SER A 73 0.72 -4.73 0.82
C SER A 73 1.42 -4.64 2.17
N VAL A 74 0.85 -3.88 3.10
CA VAL A 74 1.20 -3.92 4.52
C VAL A 74 0.13 -4.72 5.24
N VAL A 75 0.53 -5.78 5.94
CA VAL A 75 -0.38 -6.70 6.63
C VAL A 75 -0.17 -6.58 8.13
N ILE A 76 -1.15 -6.04 8.83
CA ILE A 76 -1.11 -5.76 10.27
C ILE A 76 -1.77 -6.92 11.01
N LEU A 77 -0.96 -7.92 11.33
CA LEU A 77 -1.33 -9.13 12.03
C LEU A 77 -1.49 -8.81 13.52
N SER A 78 -2.72 -8.81 14.00
CA SER A 78 -3.12 -8.52 15.38
C SER A 78 -3.77 -9.74 16.02
N GLU A 79 -4.01 -9.69 17.33
CA GLU A 79 -4.51 -10.81 18.13
C GLU A 79 -5.76 -11.46 17.52
N ASN A 80 -6.73 -10.67 17.04
CA ASN A 80 -7.97 -11.19 16.49
C ASN A 80 -8.00 -11.18 14.96
N TYR A 81 -6.86 -11.04 14.28
CA TYR A 81 -6.79 -11.00 12.82
C TYR A 81 -7.46 -12.24 12.19
N ALA A 82 -7.12 -13.42 12.69
CA ALA A 82 -7.69 -14.67 12.18
C ALA A 82 -9.15 -14.91 12.57
N SER A 83 -9.76 -14.08 13.44
CA SER A 83 -11.20 -14.20 13.74
C SER A 83 -12.11 -13.72 12.60
N SER A 84 -11.53 -13.00 11.63
CA SER A 84 -12.19 -12.48 10.43
C SER A 84 -11.84 -13.36 9.23
N THR A 85 -12.82 -14.09 8.70
CA THR A 85 -12.64 -14.85 7.45
C THR A 85 -12.30 -13.93 6.29
N TRP A 86 -12.70 -12.65 6.39
CA TRP A 86 -12.36 -11.61 5.44
C TRP A 86 -10.86 -11.32 5.44
N CYS A 87 -10.26 -11.00 6.60
CA CYS A 87 -8.82 -10.81 6.72
C CYS A 87 -8.01 -12.02 6.21
N LEU A 88 -8.54 -13.23 6.39
CA LEU A 88 -7.91 -14.46 5.91
C LEU A 88 -8.02 -14.63 4.39
N ASP A 89 -9.19 -14.35 3.80
CA ASP A 89 -9.38 -14.37 2.36
C ASP A 89 -8.57 -13.25 1.66
N GLU A 90 -8.45 -12.06 2.27
CA GLU A 90 -7.54 -10.99 1.81
C GLU A 90 -6.08 -11.44 1.82
N LEU A 91 -5.62 -12.00 2.94
CA LEU A 91 -4.25 -12.46 3.09
C LEU A 91 -3.92 -13.53 2.05
N GLN A 92 -4.84 -14.48 1.82
CA GLN A 92 -4.68 -15.48 0.78
C GLN A 92 -4.46 -14.83 -0.59
N LYS A 93 -5.28 -13.84 -0.96
CA LYS A 93 -5.14 -13.13 -2.24
C LYS A 93 -3.82 -12.36 -2.33
N ILE A 94 -3.39 -11.70 -1.25
CA ILE A 94 -2.09 -11.00 -1.19
C ILE A 94 -0.94 -11.99 -1.45
N ILE A 95 -0.98 -13.17 -0.83
CA ILE A 95 0.03 -14.22 -1.01
C ILE A 95 0.01 -14.79 -2.44
N GLU A 96 -1.16 -14.98 -3.03
CA GLU A 96 -1.31 -15.38 -4.44
C GLU A 96 -0.62 -14.36 -5.37
N LEU A 97 -0.91 -13.07 -5.20
CA LEU A 97 -0.32 -12.01 -6.02
C LEU A 97 1.19 -11.84 -5.79
N ARG A 98 1.69 -12.10 -4.58
CA ARG A 98 3.14 -12.18 -4.33
C ARG A 98 3.77 -13.31 -5.14
N LYS A 99 3.17 -14.50 -5.16
CA LYS A 99 3.69 -15.66 -5.88
C LYS A 99 3.64 -15.46 -7.40
N GLU A 100 2.57 -14.83 -7.90
CA GLU A 100 2.37 -14.62 -9.33
C GLU A 100 3.18 -13.43 -9.87
N PHE A 101 3.23 -12.31 -9.15
CA PHE A 101 3.78 -11.04 -9.64
C PHE A 101 4.99 -10.52 -8.85
N GLY A 102 5.45 -11.23 -7.82
CA GLY A 102 6.59 -10.80 -7.01
C GLY A 102 6.33 -9.55 -6.17
N ARG A 103 5.07 -9.25 -5.84
CA ARG A 103 4.70 -8.07 -5.03
C ARG A 103 5.29 -8.17 -3.63
N ALA A 104 5.82 -7.04 -3.14
CA ALA A 104 6.37 -6.98 -1.79
C ALA A 104 5.24 -6.97 -0.75
N ILE A 105 5.46 -7.71 0.34
CA ILE A 105 4.59 -7.74 1.50
C ILE A 105 5.40 -7.25 2.70
N PHE A 106 4.78 -6.42 3.52
CA PHE A 106 5.32 -5.82 4.73
C PHE A 106 4.50 -6.31 5.94
N PRO A 107 4.88 -7.44 6.55
CA PRO A 107 4.20 -7.92 7.75
C PRO A 107 4.52 -7.07 8.97
N VAL A 108 3.50 -6.75 9.75
CA VAL A 108 3.59 -6.08 11.05
C VAL A 108 2.87 -6.96 12.06
N PHE A 109 3.61 -7.49 13.03
CA PHE A 109 3.09 -8.30 14.13
C PHE A 109 2.74 -7.37 15.30
N TYR A 110 1.47 -6.98 15.36
CA TYR A 110 0.96 -5.98 16.30
C TYR A 110 0.39 -6.63 17.55
N GLY A 111 1.11 -6.54 18.67
CA GLY A 111 0.76 -7.17 19.94
C GLY A 111 0.83 -8.70 19.95
N VAL A 112 1.35 -9.34 18.90
CA VAL A 112 1.37 -10.80 18.74
C VAL A 112 2.75 -11.32 18.43
N ASP A 113 3.05 -12.55 18.87
CA ASP A 113 4.30 -13.20 18.52
C ASP A 113 4.30 -13.70 17.08
N PRO A 114 5.33 -13.40 16.26
CA PRO A 114 5.43 -13.95 14.91
C PRO A 114 5.34 -15.49 14.87
N SER A 115 5.83 -16.18 15.89
CA SER A 115 5.73 -17.64 16.03
C SER A 115 4.30 -18.11 16.28
N GLU A 116 3.49 -17.35 17.02
CA GLU A 116 2.07 -17.66 17.21
C GLU A 116 1.31 -17.54 15.89
N VAL A 117 1.59 -16.52 15.09
CA VAL A 117 1.00 -16.39 13.74
C VAL A 117 1.46 -17.52 12.84
N ARG A 118 2.77 -17.82 12.81
CA ARG A 118 3.38 -18.84 11.95
C ARG A 118 2.83 -20.24 12.19
N HIS A 119 2.60 -20.58 13.46
CA HIS A 119 2.15 -21.89 13.88
C HIS A 119 0.66 -21.91 14.28
N GLN A 120 -0.05 -20.80 14.06
CA GLN A 120 -1.45 -20.58 14.42
C GLN A 120 -1.79 -21.04 15.84
N ARG A 121 -1.06 -20.50 16.82
CA ARG A 121 -1.25 -20.74 18.27
C ARG A 121 -2.03 -19.59 18.93
N GLY A 122 -2.46 -19.79 20.17
CA GLY A 122 -3.15 -18.75 20.94
C GLY A 122 -4.50 -18.40 20.32
N SER A 123 -4.79 -17.12 20.12
CA SER A 123 -6.03 -16.64 19.50
C SER A 123 -6.26 -17.20 18.10
N PHE A 124 -5.18 -17.44 17.32
CA PHE A 124 -5.25 -18.03 15.99
C PHE A 124 -5.75 -19.49 16.06
N GLU A 125 -5.29 -20.27 17.03
CA GLU A 125 -5.72 -21.65 17.23
C GLU A 125 -7.23 -21.72 17.48
N VAL A 126 -7.73 -20.84 18.35
CA VAL A 126 -9.16 -20.74 18.69
C VAL A 126 -9.99 -20.40 17.44
N ALA A 127 -9.52 -19.45 16.63
CA ALA A 127 -10.18 -19.09 15.38
C ALA A 127 -10.24 -20.27 14.39
N PHE A 128 -9.13 -20.98 14.20
CA PHE A 128 -9.09 -22.10 13.28
C PHE A 128 -9.88 -23.32 13.77
N ALA A 129 -9.93 -23.61 15.07
CA ALA A 129 -10.78 -24.66 15.60
C ALA A 129 -12.26 -24.43 15.24
N LYS A 130 -12.73 -23.18 15.31
CA LYS A 130 -14.07 -22.80 14.84
C LYS A 130 -14.24 -23.04 13.34
N TYR A 131 -13.26 -22.67 12.51
CA TYR A 131 -13.38 -22.84 11.07
C TYR A 131 -13.29 -24.28 10.60
N GLU A 132 -12.53 -25.12 11.29
CA GLU A 132 -12.51 -26.57 11.02
C GLU A 132 -13.90 -27.18 11.22
N GLU A 133 -14.67 -26.67 12.18
CA GLU A 133 -16.05 -27.09 12.44
C GLU A 133 -17.05 -26.50 11.43
N VAL A 134 -16.95 -25.21 11.11
CA VAL A 134 -17.85 -24.53 10.16
C VAL A 134 -17.63 -24.98 8.72
N TYR A 135 -16.38 -25.21 8.32
CA TYR A 135 -15.98 -25.57 6.97
C TYR A 135 -15.55 -27.04 6.86
N LYS A 136 -16.16 -27.95 7.63
CA LYS A 136 -15.87 -29.41 7.55
C LYS A 136 -15.91 -29.98 6.14
N GLY A 137 -16.82 -29.47 5.31
CA GLY A 137 -16.96 -29.86 3.89
C GLY A 137 -16.00 -29.14 2.93
N ASN A 138 -15.24 -28.14 3.40
CA ASN A 138 -14.27 -27.37 2.63
C ASN A 138 -12.96 -27.18 3.43
N ARG A 139 -12.33 -28.29 3.79
CA ARG A 139 -11.06 -28.30 4.52
C ARG A 139 -9.93 -27.62 3.75
N GLU A 140 -10.01 -27.61 2.43
CA GLU A 140 -9.02 -26.97 1.57
C GLU A 140 -8.99 -25.45 1.77
N LYS A 141 -10.15 -24.80 1.96
CA LYS A 141 -10.20 -23.36 2.27
C LYS A 141 -9.49 -23.05 3.59
N VAL A 142 -9.77 -23.81 4.65
CA VAL A 142 -9.12 -23.64 5.95
C VAL A 142 -7.60 -23.87 5.85
N ARG A 143 -7.18 -24.90 5.09
CA ARG A 143 -5.76 -25.16 4.83
C ARG A 143 -5.08 -23.99 4.12
N ARG A 144 -5.70 -23.42 3.08
CA ARG A 144 -5.14 -22.26 2.36
C ARG A 144 -4.93 -21.05 3.26
N TRP A 145 -5.85 -20.80 4.19
CA TRP A 145 -5.68 -19.74 5.19
C TRP A 145 -4.51 -20.01 6.14
N ARG A 146 -4.36 -21.26 6.63
CA ARG A 146 -3.22 -21.65 7.47
C ARG A 146 -1.89 -21.45 6.71
N ASP A 147 -1.84 -21.92 5.48
CA ASP A 147 -0.66 -21.81 4.62
C ASP A 147 -0.30 -20.33 4.35
N ALA A 148 -1.30 -19.46 4.12
CA ALA A 148 -1.09 -18.03 3.91
C ALA A 148 -0.54 -17.32 5.16
N LEU A 149 -1.05 -17.64 6.35
CA LEU A 149 -0.50 -17.12 7.62
C LEU A 149 0.92 -17.59 7.88
N ALA A 150 1.22 -18.87 7.60
CA ALA A 150 2.57 -19.39 7.72
C ALA A 150 3.53 -18.70 6.74
N ASP A 151 3.13 -18.50 5.48
CA ASP A 151 3.92 -17.84 4.44
C ASP A 151 4.24 -16.38 4.80
N VAL A 152 3.22 -15.60 5.20
CA VAL A 152 3.44 -14.20 5.60
C VAL A 152 4.30 -14.10 6.86
N ALA A 153 4.13 -15.01 7.83
CA ALA A 153 4.91 -15.02 9.07
C ALA A 153 6.36 -15.53 8.89
N ASN A 154 6.69 -16.10 7.73
CA ASN A 154 8.06 -16.43 7.34
C ASN A 154 8.76 -15.29 6.58
N THR A 155 8.05 -14.19 6.31
CA THR A 155 8.62 -13.01 5.67
C THR A 155 9.14 -12.05 6.74
N SER A 156 10.29 -11.41 6.49
CA SER A 156 10.83 -10.38 7.39
C SER A 156 9.84 -9.25 7.57
N GLY A 157 9.61 -8.85 8.81
CA GLY A 157 8.66 -7.81 9.19
C GLY A 157 9.05 -7.20 10.52
N TRP A 158 8.07 -6.55 11.16
CA TRP A 158 8.29 -5.85 12.42
C TRP A 158 7.41 -6.40 13.52
N ASP A 159 8.03 -6.76 14.64
CA ASP A 159 7.34 -7.08 15.87
C ASP A 159 7.17 -5.81 16.70
N SER A 160 5.92 -5.38 16.87
CA SER A 160 5.60 -4.17 17.64
C SER A 160 6.09 -4.20 19.08
N ARG A 161 6.30 -5.40 19.66
CA ARG A 161 6.78 -5.58 21.03
C ARG A 161 8.25 -5.19 21.18
N GLU A 162 8.99 -5.07 20.07
CA GLU A 162 10.37 -4.59 20.04
C GLU A 162 10.47 -3.06 20.01
N TYR A 163 9.35 -2.35 19.86
CA TYR A 163 9.31 -0.89 19.77
C TYR A 163 8.75 -0.27 21.04
N SER A 164 9.32 0.87 21.43
CA SER A 164 8.89 1.60 22.62
C SER A 164 7.50 2.24 22.46
N HIS A 165 7.20 2.71 21.24
CA HIS A 165 5.95 3.41 20.91
C HIS A 165 5.57 3.20 19.43
N ASP A 166 4.27 3.19 19.14
CA ASP A 166 3.72 3.05 17.78
C ASP A 166 4.33 4.04 16.76
N ALA A 167 4.67 5.26 17.18
CA ALA A 167 5.18 6.29 16.28
C ALA A 167 6.51 5.90 15.63
N GLU A 168 7.40 5.26 16.40
CA GLU A 168 8.71 4.80 15.94
C GLU A 168 8.55 3.66 14.91
N LEU A 169 7.68 2.70 15.23
CA LEU A 169 7.33 1.60 14.33
C LEU A 169 6.69 2.11 13.03
N ILE A 170 5.72 3.02 13.12
CA ILE A 170 5.05 3.62 11.97
C ILE A 170 6.05 4.33 11.07
N GLN A 171 6.95 5.14 11.63
CA GLN A 171 7.97 5.82 10.83
C GLN A 171 8.86 4.80 10.09
N THR A 172 9.28 3.74 10.78
CA THR A 172 10.11 2.67 10.21
C THR A 172 9.42 1.98 9.05
N ILE A 173 8.13 1.64 9.19
CA ILE A 173 7.32 1.02 8.13
C ILE A 173 7.19 1.97 6.94
N VAL A 174 6.84 3.24 7.17
CA VAL A 174 6.65 4.24 6.10
C VAL A 174 7.93 4.43 5.31
N GLU A 175 9.09 4.51 5.98
CA GLU A 175 10.39 4.63 5.32
C GLU A 175 10.75 3.38 4.51
N ALA A 176 10.52 2.19 5.05
CA ALA A 176 10.78 0.93 4.35
C ALA A 176 9.92 0.78 3.09
N VAL A 177 8.62 1.11 3.19
CA VAL A 177 7.70 1.11 2.06
C VAL A 177 8.13 2.12 1.00
N TRP A 178 8.45 3.36 1.42
CA TRP A 178 8.93 4.41 0.52
C TRP A 178 10.21 3.99 -0.23
N ILE A 179 11.19 3.42 0.46
CA ILE A 179 12.44 2.94 -0.14
C ILE A 179 12.17 1.81 -1.15
N ASN A 180 11.25 0.89 -0.86
CA ASN A 180 10.87 -0.18 -1.78
C ASN A 180 10.21 0.35 -3.06
N LEU A 181 9.40 1.41 -2.93
CA LEU A 181 8.66 1.99 -4.05
C LEU A 181 9.47 2.99 -4.86
N ARG A 182 10.48 3.65 -4.28
CA ARG A 182 11.32 4.66 -4.95
C ARG A 182 11.86 4.22 -6.33
N PRO A 183 12.36 2.99 -6.55
CA PRO A 183 12.84 2.55 -7.86
C PRO A 183 11.72 2.32 -8.88
N LYS A 184 10.48 2.15 -8.41
CA LYS A 184 9.30 1.84 -9.23
C LYS A 184 8.53 3.10 -9.64
N ILE A 185 8.75 4.21 -8.95
CA ILE A 185 8.24 5.53 -9.32
C ILE A 185 9.09 6.00 -10.50
N PRO A 186 8.51 6.21 -11.71
CA PRO A 186 9.22 6.85 -12.79
C PRO A 186 9.72 8.19 -12.26
N SER A 187 11.03 8.43 -12.32
CA SER A 187 11.56 9.74 -11.98
C SER A 187 10.79 10.77 -12.81
N THR A 188 10.05 11.64 -12.14
CA THR A 188 9.21 12.68 -12.77
C THR A 188 10.02 13.56 -13.74
N ILE A 189 11.35 13.51 -13.63
CA ILE A 189 12.33 14.12 -14.54
C ILE A 189 12.15 13.67 -16.00
N HIS A 190 11.70 12.44 -16.30
CA HIS A 190 11.52 12.04 -17.71
C HIS A 190 10.16 12.45 -18.32
N MET A 191 9.19 12.90 -17.51
CA MET A 191 7.92 13.48 -18.01
C MET A 191 7.97 15.01 -18.13
N LEU A 192 8.97 15.66 -17.53
CA LEU A 192 9.15 17.12 -17.58
C LEU A 192 10.07 17.61 -18.72
N GLN A 193 10.54 16.72 -19.60
CA GLN A 193 11.31 17.11 -20.80
C GLN A 193 10.53 17.95 -21.83
N GLY A 194 9.27 18.32 -21.55
CA GLY A 194 8.48 19.28 -22.31
C GLY A 194 8.00 20.50 -21.52
N VAL A 195 8.39 20.63 -20.25
CA VAL A 195 8.00 21.78 -19.39
C VAL A 195 9.13 22.80 -19.29
N ASP A 196 10.40 22.38 -19.33
CA ASP A 196 11.55 23.30 -19.29
C ASP A 196 11.52 24.33 -20.44
N THR A 197 11.12 23.93 -21.64
CA THR A 197 11.01 24.86 -22.78
C THR A 197 9.95 25.94 -22.56
N LYS A 198 8.83 25.61 -21.90
CA LYS A 198 7.78 26.60 -21.60
C LYS A 198 8.15 27.53 -20.46
N VAL A 199 8.92 27.07 -19.49
CA VAL A 199 9.41 27.93 -18.39
C VAL A 199 10.46 28.91 -18.92
N GLU A 200 11.39 28.46 -19.78
CA GLU A 200 12.36 29.35 -20.43
C GLU A 200 11.72 30.38 -21.38
N ASP A 201 10.66 30.00 -22.10
CA ASP A 201 9.94 30.91 -23.00
C ASP A 201 9.13 31.97 -22.21
N LEU A 202 8.49 31.58 -21.10
CA LEU A 202 7.82 32.53 -20.20
C LEU A 202 8.80 33.50 -19.53
N ASP A 203 10.01 33.04 -19.19
CA ASP A 203 11.04 33.87 -18.55
C ASP A 203 11.67 34.86 -19.55
N LYS A 204 11.81 34.46 -20.83
CA LYS A 204 12.18 35.36 -21.93
C LYS A 204 11.10 36.39 -22.23
N GLU A 205 9.83 35.99 -22.28
CA GLU A 205 8.72 36.92 -22.50
C GLU A 205 8.56 37.92 -21.34
N ALA A 206 8.76 37.47 -20.09
CA ALA A 206 8.78 38.35 -18.92
C ALA A 206 9.95 39.35 -18.95
N ARG A 207 11.16 38.92 -19.35
CA ARG A 207 12.31 39.83 -19.56
C ARG A 207 12.06 40.84 -20.68
N ILE A 208 11.51 40.41 -21.80
CA ILE A 208 11.17 41.31 -22.92
C ILE A 208 10.06 42.30 -22.51
N GLY A 209 9.12 41.87 -21.68
CA GLY A 209 8.07 42.74 -21.12
C GLY A 209 8.63 43.82 -20.18
N LEU A 210 9.55 43.44 -19.29
CA LEU A 210 10.24 44.37 -18.37
C LEU A 210 11.12 45.39 -19.11
N ASP A 211 11.88 44.96 -20.13
CA ASP A 211 12.73 45.84 -20.93
C ASP A 211 11.91 46.84 -21.77
N LYS A 212 10.69 46.47 -22.18
CA LYS A 212 9.76 47.37 -22.86
C LYS A 212 9.17 48.40 -21.90
N LEU A 213 8.80 48.03 -20.68
CA LEU A 213 8.30 48.99 -19.67
C LEU A 213 9.38 50.00 -19.29
N TYR A 214 10.61 49.53 -19.03
CA TYR A 214 11.74 50.38 -18.67
C TYR A 214 12.13 51.37 -19.79
N ASN A 215 12.11 50.93 -21.06
CA ASN A 215 12.40 51.81 -22.20
C ASN A 215 11.25 52.75 -22.60
N THR A 216 10.01 52.44 -22.19
CA THR A 216 8.86 53.34 -22.41
C THR A 216 8.84 54.45 -21.37
N GLU A 217 9.24 54.17 -20.12
CA GLU A 217 9.39 55.19 -19.07
C GLU A 217 10.54 56.17 -19.36
N ILE A 218 11.65 55.70 -19.95
CA ILE A 218 12.77 56.58 -20.34
C ILE A 218 12.42 57.47 -21.55
N LYS A 219 11.53 57.02 -22.45
CA LYS A 219 11.08 57.84 -23.60
C LYS A 219 9.95 58.81 -23.28
N CYS A 220 9.22 58.63 -22.17
CA CYS A 220 8.15 59.54 -21.75
C CYS A 220 8.54 60.58 -20.68
N GLY A 221 9.79 60.62 -20.22
CA GLY A 221 10.34 61.79 -19.52
C GLY A 221 9.58 62.22 -18.27
N CYS A 222 9.27 61.30 -17.35
CA CYS A 222 8.85 61.65 -15.99
C CYS A 222 9.92 61.20 -14.99
N ILE A 223 10.83 62.13 -14.67
CA ILE A 223 11.58 62.11 -13.41
C ILE A 223 10.61 62.61 -12.35
N ILE A 224 10.28 61.81 -11.34
CA ILE A 224 9.76 62.33 -10.08
C ILE A 224 10.58 61.68 -8.95
N LEU A 225 11.30 62.54 -8.24
CA LEU A 225 11.95 62.29 -6.94
C LEU A 225 10.92 61.90 -5.88
#